data_AF-A0A949XDI9-F1
#
_entry.id   AF-A0A949XDI9-F1
#
_cell.length_a   1.000
_cell.length_b   1.000
_cell.length_c   1.000
_cell.angle_alpha   90.00
_cell.angle_beta   90.00
_cell.angle_gamma   90.00
#
_symmetry.space_group_name_H-M   'P 1'
#
loop_
_entity.id
_entity.type
_entity.pdbx_description
1 polymer ?
#
loop_
_entity_poly.entity_id
_entity_poly.type
_entity_poly.pdbx_seq_one_letter_code
_entity_poly.pdbx_strand_id
1 'polypeptide(L)'
;MKYADAQLAVTAEHGFSNWHSLGQIVHGQALALSGKTGEAIAEIKTALDSLAATGVVVPGWVYVNLALSYLAAKRPEEGLRVAAKGLETADHSSDAQLYRLQGELLLLSDSAKAADAETSFRAAIETACKQRAKYAELCATMSLVRLLAKQGRRDEARAMLAEIYGWFNEGFDTADLREAKALLDELNG
;
A
#
# COMPACT_ATOMS: atom_id res chain seq x y z
N MET A 1 5.56 -7.50 16.74
CA MET A 1 6.61 -8.53 16.87
C MET A 1 6.09 -9.73 17.66
N LYS A 2 5.85 -9.64 18.98
CA LYS A 2 5.42 -10.77 19.85
C LYS A 2 4.34 -11.73 19.28
N TYR A 3 3.29 -11.21 18.63
CA TYR A 3 2.22 -12.05 18.06
C TYR A 3 2.56 -12.67 16.70
N ALA A 4 3.37 -11.98 15.88
CA ALA A 4 3.87 -12.52 14.61
C ALA A 4 4.88 -13.64 14.86
N ASP A 5 5.78 -13.44 15.83
CA ASP A 5 6.80 -14.42 16.23
C ASP A 5 6.14 -15.71 16.77
N ALA A 6 5.08 -15.57 17.56
CA ALA A 6 4.31 -16.70 18.08
C ALA A 6 3.57 -17.47 16.98
N GLN A 7 3.04 -16.78 15.97
CA GLN A 7 2.37 -17.42 14.82
C GLN A 7 3.37 -18.18 13.93
N LEU A 8 4.58 -17.65 13.73
CA LEU A 8 5.65 -18.31 12.99
C LEU A 8 6.10 -19.62 13.65
N ALA A 9 6.22 -19.63 14.98
CA ALA A 9 6.61 -20.82 15.74
C ALA A 9 5.58 -21.95 15.63
N VAL A 10 4.30 -21.65 15.84
CA VAL A 10 3.21 -22.67 15.83
C VAL A 10 2.96 -23.24 14.43
N THR A 11 3.08 -22.41 13.38
CA THR A 11 2.83 -22.86 12.00
C THR A 11 3.97 -23.71 11.43
N ALA A 12 5.22 -23.45 11.84
CA ALA A 12 6.39 -24.28 11.51
C ALA A 12 6.33 -25.66 12.20
N GLU A 13 5.80 -25.71 13.43
CA GLU A 13 5.70 -26.95 14.22
C GLU A 13 4.61 -27.92 13.71
N HIS A 14 3.58 -27.40 13.04
CA HIS A 14 2.41 -28.20 12.60
C HIS A 14 2.29 -28.42 11.09
N GLY A 15 3.27 -28.01 10.27
CA GLY A 15 3.28 -28.29 8.83
C GLY A 15 2.25 -27.49 8.01
N PHE A 16 1.72 -26.40 8.55
CA PHE A 16 0.80 -25.49 7.84
C PHE A 16 1.59 -24.48 7.01
N SER A 17 2.31 -24.97 5.99
CA SER A 17 3.24 -24.20 5.16
C SER A 17 2.64 -22.89 4.63
N ASN A 18 1.38 -22.90 4.20
CA ASN A 18 0.71 -21.70 3.70
C ASN A 18 0.48 -20.65 4.80
N TRP A 19 0.07 -21.07 6.00
CA TRP A 19 -0.14 -20.14 7.13
C TRP A 19 1.16 -19.59 7.70
N HIS A 20 2.25 -20.36 7.60
CA HIS A 20 3.59 -19.90 7.93
C HIS A 20 4.03 -18.78 6.98
N SER A 21 3.90 -18.98 5.67
CA SER A 21 4.21 -17.95 4.67
C SER A 21 3.39 -16.67 4.86
N LEU A 22 2.11 -16.75 5.23
CA LEU A 22 1.30 -15.56 5.51
C LEU A 22 1.75 -14.84 6.80
N GLY A 23 2.21 -15.58 7.81
CA GLY A 23 2.82 -15.01 9.02
C GLY A 23 4.12 -14.25 8.75
N GLN A 24 4.96 -14.78 7.86
CA GLN A 24 6.22 -14.14 7.44
C GLN A 24 5.98 -12.79 6.73
N ILE A 25 4.87 -12.66 6.01
CA ILE A 25 4.56 -11.43 5.27
C ILE A 25 4.10 -10.32 6.23
N VAL A 26 3.33 -10.66 7.26
CA VAL A 26 2.95 -9.72 8.34
C VAL A 26 4.18 -9.32 9.17
N HIS A 27 5.12 -10.25 9.39
CA HIS A 27 6.41 -9.94 10.02
C HIS A 27 7.27 -9.01 9.16
N GLY A 28 7.37 -9.28 7.85
CA GLY A 28 8.03 -8.42 6.88
C GLY A 28 7.48 -6.99 6.86
N GLN A 29 6.16 -6.82 6.99
CA GLN A 29 5.54 -5.49 7.11
C GLN A 29 6.03 -4.74 8.37
N ALA A 30 6.11 -5.43 9.51
CA ALA A 30 6.62 -4.85 10.75
C ALA A 30 8.12 -4.49 10.67
N LEU A 31 8.92 -5.33 9.98
CA LEU A 31 10.34 -5.06 9.72
C LEU A 31 10.54 -3.84 8.83
N ALA A 32 9.75 -3.69 7.76
CA ALA A 32 9.80 -2.54 6.87
C ALA A 32 9.49 -1.22 7.61
N LEU A 33 8.46 -1.23 8.47
CA LEU A 33 8.10 -0.09 9.32
C LEU A 33 9.18 0.23 10.38
N SER A 34 9.97 -0.77 10.77
CA SER A 34 11.09 -0.60 11.72
C SER A 34 12.41 -0.21 11.04
N GLY A 35 12.39 0.10 9.74
CA GLY A 35 13.57 0.48 8.96
C GLY A 35 14.45 -0.69 8.49
N LYS A 36 14.11 -1.93 8.83
CA LYS A 36 14.81 -3.16 8.40
C LYS A 36 14.32 -3.65 7.03
N THR A 37 14.34 -2.75 6.05
CA THR A 37 13.71 -2.98 4.74
C THR A 37 14.37 -4.10 3.94
N GLY A 38 15.67 -4.32 4.09
CA GLY A 38 16.38 -5.43 3.44
C GLY A 38 15.93 -6.82 3.95
N GLU A 39 15.81 -6.97 5.27
CA GLU A 39 15.30 -8.20 5.91
C GLU A 39 13.85 -8.46 5.48
N ALA A 40 13.00 -7.42 5.53
CA ALA A 40 11.61 -7.48 5.09
C ALA A 40 11.47 -7.97 3.63
N ILE A 41 12.23 -7.40 2.70
CA ILE A 41 12.19 -7.78 1.28
C ILE A 41 12.62 -9.23 1.10
N ALA A 42 13.70 -9.66 1.75
CA ALA A 42 14.19 -11.03 1.63
C ALA A 42 13.15 -12.03 2.14
N GLU A 43 12.58 -11.79 3.31
CA GLU A 43 11.59 -12.66 3.94
C GLU A 43 10.30 -12.76 3.11
N ILE A 44 9.73 -11.62 2.68
CA ILE A 44 8.51 -11.60 1.88
C ILE A 44 8.72 -12.29 0.52
N LYS A 45 9.89 -12.12 -0.11
CA LYS A 45 10.20 -12.81 -1.37
C LYS A 45 10.27 -14.33 -1.20
N THR A 46 10.94 -14.81 -0.15
CA THR A 46 11.01 -16.26 0.13
C THR A 46 9.61 -16.84 0.38
N ALA A 47 8.76 -16.12 1.13
CA ALA A 47 7.37 -16.52 1.34
C ALA A 47 6.56 -16.55 0.03
N LEU A 48 6.74 -15.54 -0.83
CA LEU A 48 6.10 -15.46 -2.15
C LEU A 48 6.51 -16.64 -3.05
N ASP A 49 7.81 -16.92 -3.15
CA ASP A 49 8.34 -18.01 -3.98
C ASP A 49 7.82 -19.38 -3.48
N SER A 50 7.71 -19.54 -2.16
CA SER A 50 7.16 -20.74 -1.53
C SER A 50 5.67 -20.92 -1.83
N LEU A 51 4.88 -19.84 -1.75
CA LEU A 51 3.45 -19.88 -2.11
C LEU A 51 3.24 -20.18 -3.60
N ALA A 52 4.04 -19.56 -4.46
CA ALA A 52 3.98 -19.81 -5.91
C ALA A 52 4.29 -21.28 -6.26
N ALA A 53 5.23 -21.91 -5.54
CA ALA A 53 5.57 -23.32 -5.73
C ALA A 53 4.45 -24.30 -5.38
N THR A 54 3.47 -23.89 -4.57
CA THR A 54 2.31 -24.73 -4.20
C THR A 54 1.16 -24.71 -5.21
N GLY A 55 1.25 -23.88 -6.26
CA GLY A 55 0.18 -23.72 -7.26
C GLY A 55 -1.06 -22.97 -6.74
N VAL A 56 -0.97 -22.38 -5.54
CA VAL A 56 -2.04 -21.57 -4.95
C VAL A 56 -2.03 -20.18 -5.60
N VAL A 57 -3.22 -19.62 -5.82
CA VAL A 57 -3.35 -18.21 -6.20
C VAL A 57 -2.79 -17.36 -5.07
N VAL A 58 -1.65 -16.72 -5.30
CA VAL A 58 -1.04 -15.81 -4.33
C VAL A 58 -1.97 -14.63 -4.12
N PRO A 59 -2.40 -14.34 -2.88
CA PRO A 59 -3.23 -13.18 -2.60
C PRO A 59 -2.55 -11.86 -2.99
N GLY A 60 -3.34 -10.90 -3.50
CA GLY A 60 -2.85 -9.59 -3.95
C GLY A 60 -2.16 -8.78 -2.85
N TRP A 61 -2.58 -8.96 -1.60
CA TRP A 61 -2.02 -8.24 -0.45
C TRP A 61 -0.54 -8.59 -0.18
N VAL A 62 -0.07 -9.74 -0.66
CA VAL A 62 1.36 -10.10 -0.59
C VAL A 62 2.20 -9.17 -1.46
N TYR A 63 1.72 -8.86 -2.67
CA TYR A 63 2.37 -7.92 -3.58
C TYR A 63 2.35 -6.50 -3.03
N VAL A 64 1.27 -6.10 -2.35
CA VAL A 64 1.18 -4.80 -1.65
C VAL A 64 2.29 -4.67 -0.62
N ASN A 65 2.49 -5.69 0.24
CA ASN A 65 3.53 -5.64 1.28
C ASN A 65 4.95 -5.62 0.71
N LEU A 66 5.20 -6.38 -0.35
CA LEU A 66 6.50 -6.37 -1.02
C LEU A 66 6.76 -5.01 -1.71
N ALA A 67 5.77 -4.44 -2.41
CA ALA A 67 5.89 -3.12 -3.04
C ALA A 67 6.08 -2.02 -2.00
N LEU A 68 5.38 -2.07 -0.87
CA LEU A 68 5.57 -1.14 0.26
C LEU A 68 6.99 -1.24 0.83
N SER A 69 7.52 -2.46 0.96
CA SER A 69 8.90 -2.68 1.44
C SER A 69 9.94 -2.10 0.47
N TYR A 70 9.71 -2.21 -0.84
CA TYR A 70 10.56 -1.57 -1.85
C TYR A 70 10.45 -0.04 -1.84
N LEU A 71 9.25 0.51 -1.62
CA LEU A 71 9.06 1.95 -1.44
C LEU A 71 9.86 2.46 -0.23
N ALA A 72 9.77 1.78 0.91
CA ALA A 72 10.52 2.09 2.12
C ALA A 72 12.05 1.94 1.92
N ALA A 73 12.48 0.96 1.12
CA ALA A 73 13.88 0.74 0.76
C ALA A 73 14.42 1.74 -0.29
N LYS A 74 13.59 2.65 -0.80
CA LYS A 74 13.90 3.57 -1.90
C LYS A 74 14.38 2.84 -3.18
N ARG A 75 13.74 1.72 -3.51
CA ARG A 75 14.04 0.86 -4.67
C ARG A 75 12.86 0.84 -5.64
N PRO A 76 12.64 1.93 -6.39
CA PRO A 76 11.40 2.13 -7.12
C PRO A 76 11.20 1.16 -8.28
N GLU A 77 12.26 0.78 -9.00
CA GLU A 77 12.16 -0.09 -10.18
C GLU A 77 11.68 -1.51 -9.82
N GLU A 78 12.18 -2.07 -8.72
CA GLU A 78 11.71 -3.34 -8.19
C GLU A 78 10.28 -3.24 -7.66
N GLY A 79 9.97 -2.17 -6.94
CA GLY A 79 8.62 -1.93 -6.42
C GLY A 79 7.58 -1.85 -7.55
N LEU A 80 7.89 -1.14 -8.64
CA LEU A 80 6.99 -0.99 -9.79
C LEU A 80 6.71 -2.33 -10.47
N ARG A 81 7.75 -3.17 -10.63
CA ARG A 81 7.59 -4.53 -11.18
C ARG A 81 6.70 -5.40 -10.31
N VAL A 82 6.84 -5.30 -8.99
CA VAL A 82 6.01 -6.06 -8.04
C VAL A 82 4.57 -5.56 -8.04
N ALA A 83 4.35 -4.24 -8.09
CA ALA A 83 3.02 -3.66 -8.17
C ALA A 83 2.29 -4.11 -9.44
N ALA A 84 2.96 -4.04 -10.59
CA ALA A 84 2.42 -4.52 -11.87
C ALA A 84 2.08 -6.02 -11.83
N LYS A 85 2.97 -6.86 -11.31
CA LYS A 85 2.71 -8.30 -11.15
C LYS A 85 1.52 -8.57 -10.23
N GLY A 86 1.32 -7.78 -9.18
CA GLY A 86 0.15 -7.88 -8.31
C GLY A 86 -1.16 -7.61 -9.04
N LEU A 87 -1.18 -6.59 -9.90
CA LEU A 87 -2.34 -6.19 -10.71
C LEU A 87 -2.69 -7.22 -11.80
N GLU A 88 -1.73 -8.05 -12.20
CA GLU A 88 -1.96 -9.16 -13.14
C GLU A 88 -2.54 -10.41 -12.46
N THR A 89 -2.66 -10.43 -11.13
CA THR A 89 -3.21 -11.58 -10.41
C THR A 89 -4.73 -11.66 -10.55
N ALA A 90 -5.30 -12.85 -10.29
CA ALA A 90 -6.74 -13.03 -10.25
C ALA A 90 -7.41 -12.44 -8.99
N ASP A 91 -6.62 -12.00 -7.99
CA ASP A 91 -7.12 -11.40 -6.76
C ASP A 91 -7.10 -9.88 -6.84
N HIS A 92 -8.24 -9.32 -7.24
CA HIS A 92 -8.42 -7.89 -7.38
C HIS A 92 -8.65 -7.14 -6.06
N SER A 93 -8.73 -7.83 -4.91
CA SER A 93 -9.05 -7.19 -3.62
C SER A 93 -8.04 -6.13 -3.18
N SER A 94 -6.83 -6.16 -3.75
CA SER A 94 -5.71 -5.28 -3.40
C SER A 94 -5.36 -4.24 -4.47
N ASP A 95 -6.08 -4.22 -5.60
CA ASP A 95 -5.75 -3.39 -6.77
C ASP A 95 -5.67 -1.89 -6.44
N ALA A 96 -6.60 -1.38 -5.62
CA ALA A 96 -6.58 0.01 -5.18
C ALA A 96 -5.25 0.37 -4.48
N GLN A 97 -4.76 -0.50 -3.61
CA GLN A 97 -3.50 -0.30 -2.90
C GLN A 97 -2.28 -0.46 -3.82
N LEU A 98 -2.34 -1.38 -4.79
CA LEU A 98 -1.27 -1.57 -5.77
C LEU A 98 -1.14 -0.36 -6.70
N TYR A 99 -2.24 0.18 -7.22
CA TYR A 99 -2.24 1.42 -8.00
C TYR A 99 -1.72 2.61 -7.18
N ARG A 100 -2.10 2.72 -5.91
CA ARG A 100 -1.57 3.78 -5.03
C ARG A 100 -0.06 3.66 -4.86
N LEU A 101 0.44 2.45 -4.57
CA LEU A 101 1.89 2.21 -4.42
C LEU A 101 2.64 2.47 -5.73
N GLN A 102 2.05 2.12 -6.87
CA GLN A 102 2.62 2.46 -8.18
C GLN A 102 2.83 3.97 -8.33
N GLY A 103 1.84 4.79 -7.95
CA GLY A 103 1.98 6.25 -7.96
C GLY A 103 3.11 6.76 -7.05
N GLU A 104 3.20 6.26 -5.83
CA GLU A 104 4.28 6.63 -4.88
C GLU A 104 5.67 6.24 -5.41
N LEU A 105 5.78 5.04 -5.97
CA LEU A 105 7.03 4.52 -6.55
C LEU A 105 7.44 5.30 -7.81
N LEU A 106 6.48 5.74 -8.62
CA LEU A 106 6.74 6.62 -9.78
C LEU A 106 7.33 7.95 -9.33
N LEU A 107 6.70 8.62 -8.35
CA LEU A 107 7.20 9.87 -7.77
C LEU A 107 8.58 9.73 -7.11
N LEU A 108 8.84 8.59 -6.46
CA LEU A 108 10.13 8.27 -5.89
C LEU A 108 11.20 8.06 -6.98
N SER A 109 10.82 7.49 -8.13
CA SER A 109 11.75 7.21 -9.23
C SER A 109 12.22 8.46 -9.94
N ASP A 110 11.28 9.34 -10.30
CA ASP A 110 11.57 10.56 -11.05
C ASP A 110 10.37 11.51 -10.94
N SER A 111 10.65 12.76 -10.56
CA SER A 111 9.66 13.84 -10.57
C SER A 111 9.01 14.09 -11.93
N ALA A 112 9.68 13.76 -13.04
CA ALA A 112 9.13 13.86 -14.38
C ALA A 112 7.94 12.91 -14.62
N LYS A 113 7.81 11.85 -13.81
CA LYS A 113 6.68 10.89 -13.87
C LYS A 113 5.47 11.32 -13.05
N ALA A 114 5.39 12.60 -12.66
CA ALA A 114 4.26 13.13 -11.90
C ALA A 114 2.91 12.90 -12.58
N ALA A 115 2.83 13.00 -13.91
CA ALA A 115 1.61 12.71 -14.66
C ALA A 115 1.19 11.25 -14.53
N ASP A 116 2.12 10.31 -14.72
CA ASP A 116 1.86 8.87 -14.59
C ASP A 116 1.47 8.49 -13.14
N ALA A 117 2.08 9.16 -12.16
CA ALA A 117 1.73 8.99 -10.76
C ALA A 117 0.31 9.48 -10.47
N GLU A 118 -0.09 10.65 -10.98
CA GLU A 118 -1.47 11.14 -10.88
C GLU A 118 -2.46 10.15 -11.52
N THR A 119 -2.17 9.63 -12.71
CA THR A 119 -2.99 8.59 -13.36
C THR A 119 -3.13 7.36 -12.46
N SER A 120 -2.03 6.91 -11.85
CA SER A 120 -2.03 5.76 -10.94
C SER A 120 -2.88 6.02 -9.69
N PHE A 121 -2.79 7.20 -9.08
CA PHE A 121 -3.62 7.53 -7.92
C PHE A 121 -5.11 7.66 -8.28
N ARG A 122 -5.45 8.19 -9.45
CA ARG A 122 -6.85 8.25 -9.91
C ARG A 122 -7.42 6.86 -10.15
N ALA A 123 -6.63 5.96 -10.75
CA ALA A 123 -7.02 4.55 -10.90
C ALA A 123 -7.23 3.88 -9.54
N ALA A 124 -6.37 4.18 -8.54
CA ALA A 124 -6.53 3.69 -7.17
C ALA A 124 -7.85 4.15 -6.53
N ILE A 125 -8.19 5.44 -6.64
CA ILE A 125 -9.45 6.01 -6.13
C ILE A 125 -10.65 5.36 -6.82
N GLU A 126 -10.66 5.30 -8.15
CA GLU A 126 -11.75 4.68 -8.92
C GLU A 126 -11.97 3.22 -8.51
N THR A 127 -10.87 2.48 -8.35
CA THR A 127 -10.90 1.07 -7.94
C THR A 127 -11.42 0.93 -6.50
N ALA A 128 -10.94 1.76 -5.58
CA ALA A 128 -11.43 1.77 -4.19
C ALA A 128 -12.93 2.08 -4.11
N CYS A 129 -13.42 3.03 -4.91
CA CYS A 129 -14.84 3.33 -5.03
C CYS A 129 -15.65 2.11 -5.51
N LYS A 130 -15.19 1.42 -6.57
CA LYS A 130 -15.83 0.19 -7.08
C LYS A 130 -15.84 -0.92 -6.04
N GLN A 131 -14.76 -1.05 -5.26
CA GLN A 131 -14.62 -2.02 -4.18
C GLN A 131 -15.35 -1.63 -2.89
N ARG A 132 -15.90 -0.41 -2.83
CA ARG A 132 -16.47 0.20 -1.62
C ARG A 132 -15.47 0.22 -0.44
N ALA A 133 -14.19 0.35 -0.75
CA ALA A 133 -13.08 0.32 0.19
C ALA A 133 -12.71 1.75 0.64
N LYS A 134 -13.50 2.34 1.53
CA LYS A 134 -13.38 3.76 1.92
C LYS A 134 -12.04 4.12 2.56
N TYR A 135 -11.43 3.20 3.29
CA TYR A 135 -10.07 3.39 3.80
C TYR A 135 -9.04 3.52 2.66
N ALA A 136 -9.10 2.63 1.67
CA ALA A 136 -8.19 2.68 0.52
C ALA A 136 -8.43 3.93 -0.33
N GLU A 137 -9.68 4.36 -0.48
CA GLU A 137 -10.07 5.60 -1.15
C GLU A 137 -9.45 6.83 -0.45
N LEU A 138 -9.51 6.89 0.88
CA LEU A 138 -8.90 7.96 1.67
C LEU A 138 -7.38 8.00 1.46
N CYS A 139 -6.69 6.86 1.62
CA CYS A 139 -5.23 6.80 1.46
C CYS A 139 -4.80 7.21 0.05
N ALA A 140 -5.50 6.74 -1.00
CA ALA A 140 -5.20 7.10 -2.38
C ALA A 140 -5.46 8.58 -2.66
N THR A 141 -6.55 9.12 -2.11
CA THR A 141 -6.88 10.55 -2.20
C THR A 141 -5.81 11.40 -1.54
N MET A 142 -5.33 11.04 -0.34
CA MET A 142 -4.25 11.77 0.34
C MET A 142 -2.96 11.79 -0.49
N SER A 143 -2.56 10.66 -1.07
CA SER A 143 -1.39 10.60 -1.97
C SER A 143 -1.54 11.54 -3.17
N LEU A 144 -2.70 11.54 -3.83
CA LEU A 144 -2.98 12.44 -4.95
C LEU A 144 -2.99 13.90 -4.52
N VAL A 145 -3.64 14.21 -3.41
CA VAL A 145 -3.77 15.58 -2.88
C VAL A 145 -2.41 16.18 -2.57
N ARG A 146 -1.47 15.40 -2.01
CA ARG A 146 -0.08 15.84 -1.81
C ARG A 146 0.60 16.19 -3.13
N LEU A 147 0.36 15.44 -4.20
CA LEU A 147 0.88 15.74 -5.53
C LEU A 147 0.25 17.01 -6.12
N LEU A 148 -1.09 17.12 -6.08
CA LEU A 148 -1.83 18.28 -6.58
C LEU A 148 -1.41 19.58 -5.87
N ALA A 149 -1.23 19.53 -4.55
CA ALA A 149 -0.78 20.66 -3.76
C ALA A 149 0.61 21.16 -4.20
N LYS A 150 1.54 20.24 -4.49
CA LYS A 150 2.88 20.57 -5.03
C LYS A 150 2.83 21.17 -6.43
N GLN A 151 1.81 20.82 -7.22
CA GLN A 151 1.58 21.39 -8.56
C GLN A 151 0.78 22.71 -8.52
N GLY A 152 0.45 23.23 -7.33
CA GLY A 152 -0.34 24.46 -7.19
C GLY A 152 -1.85 24.28 -7.37
N ARG A 153 -2.34 23.05 -7.59
CA ARG A 153 -3.76 22.72 -7.77
C ARG A 153 -4.48 22.55 -6.42
N ARG A 154 -4.31 23.52 -5.51
CA ARG A 154 -4.77 23.42 -4.10
C ARG A 154 -6.29 23.31 -3.97
N ASP A 155 -7.06 24.02 -4.78
CA ASP A 155 -8.53 23.99 -4.68
C ASP A 155 -9.12 22.63 -5.06
N GLU A 156 -8.57 21.99 -6.11
CA GLU A 156 -8.92 20.61 -6.47
C GLU A 156 -8.55 19.65 -5.34
N ALA A 157 -7.31 19.77 -4.82
CA ALA A 157 -6.83 18.95 -3.72
C ALA A 157 -7.73 19.06 -2.47
N ARG A 158 -8.13 20.29 -2.11
CA ARG A 158 -9.02 20.57 -0.98
C ARG A 158 -10.40 19.95 -1.19
N ALA A 159 -11.00 20.16 -2.36
CA ALA A 159 -12.33 19.64 -2.68
C ALA A 159 -12.37 18.10 -2.58
N MET A 160 -11.40 17.43 -3.19
CA MET A 160 -11.30 15.96 -3.17
C MET A 160 -11.15 15.41 -1.75
N LEU A 161 -10.23 15.99 -0.96
CA LEU A 161 -9.98 15.49 0.39
C LEU A 161 -11.17 15.77 1.33
N ALA A 162 -11.84 16.91 1.16
CA ALA A 162 -13.00 17.27 1.98
C ALA A 162 -14.18 16.33 1.74
N GLU A 163 -14.40 15.93 0.49
CA GLU A 163 -15.46 14.99 0.11
C GLU A 163 -15.28 13.62 0.81
N ILE A 164 -14.10 13.00 0.67
CA ILE A 164 -13.86 11.68 1.28
C ILE A 164 -13.76 11.76 2.80
N TYR A 165 -13.14 12.81 3.36
CA TYR A 165 -13.06 13.00 4.81
C TYR A 165 -14.46 13.17 5.42
N GLY A 166 -15.35 13.92 4.76
CA GLY A 166 -16.73 14.14 5.20
C GLY A 166 -17.63 12.90 5.15
N TRP A 167 -17.22 11.83 4.46
CA TRP A 167 -17.93 10.56 4.46
C TRP A 167 -17.80 9.81 5.79
N PHE A 168 -16.68 9.97 6.51
CA PHE A 168 -16.45 9.31 7.78
C PHE A 168 -17.25 9.97 8.90
N ASN A 169 -17.90 9.15 9.73
CA ASN A 169 -18.61 9.59 10.93
C ASN A 169 -17.94 9.10 12.23
N GLU A 170 -16.99 8.18 12.12
CA GLU A 170 -16.26 7.53 13.20
C GLU A 170 -14.79 7.35 12.82
N GLY A 171 -13.94 7.00 13.79
CA GLY A 171 -12.53 6.71 13.52
C GLY A 171 -11.61 7.93 13.41
N PHE A 172 -12.07 9.14 13.76
CA PHE A 172 -11.26 10.37 13.75
C PHE A 172 -10.01 10.32 14.66
N ASP A 173 -9.94 9.36 15.57
CA ASP A 173 -8.77 9.09 16.40
C ASP A 173 -7.72 8.18 15.74
N THR A 174 -8.01 7.62 14.56
CA THR A 174 -7.04 6.84 13.79
C THR A 174 -5.96 7.74 13.19
N ALA A 175 -4.76 7.19 13.00
CA ALA A 175 -3.64 7.93 12.44
C ALA A 175 -3.97 8.55 11.07
N ASP A 176 -4.61 7.77 10.18
CA ASP A 176 -4.95 8.19 8.83
C ASP A 176 -5.97 9.35 8.80
N LEU A 177 -7.02 9.33 9.65
CA LEU A 177 -7.99 10.42 9.68
C LEU A 177 -7.43 11.68 10.35
N ARG A 178 -6.52 11.56 11.31
CA ARG A 178 -5.77 12.71 11.84
C ARG A 178 -4.86 13.32 10.78
N GLU A 179 -4.19 12.49 9.99
CA GLU A 179 -3.33 12.94 8.88
C GLU A 179 -4.16 13.63 7.79
N ALA A 180 -5.31 13.06 7.40
CA ALA A 180 -6.23 13.67 6.45
C ALA A 180 -6.73 15.05 6.94
N LYS A 181 -7.05 15.18 8.23
CA LYS A 181 -7.45 16.47 8.81
C LYS A 181 -6.32 17.49 8.77
N ALA A 182 -5.09 17.10 9.13
CA ALA A 182 -3.94 17.98 9.06
C ALA A 182 -3.67 18.46 7.62
N LEU A 183 -3.76 17.55 6.65
CA LEU A 183 -3.61 17.89 5.23
C LEU A 183 -4.72 18.83 4.73
N LEU A 184 -5.97 18.65 5.19
CA LEU A 184 -7.05 19.62 4.90
C LEU A 184 -6.76 21.00 5.47
N ASP A 185 -6.25 21.08 6.70
CA ASP A 185 -5.93 22.36 7.34
C ASP A 185 -4.79 23.07 6.62
N GLU A 186 -3.76 22.33 6.20
CA GLU A 186 -2.67 22.84 5.37
C GLU A 186 -3.19 23.42 4.05
N LEU A 187 -4.18 22.79 3.41
CA LEU A 187 -4.76 23.25 2.14
C LEU A 187 -5.66 24.48 2.29
N ASN A 188 -6.16 24.75 3.51
CA ASN A 188 -7.00 25.90 3.82
C ASN A 188 -6.19 27.14 4.20
N GLY A 189 -4.92 26.97 4.59
CA GLY A 189 -3.93 28.05 4.74
C GLY A 189 -3.27 28.42 3.43
#